data_AF-A0A4Z1DLZ0-F1
#
_entry.id   AF-A0A4Z1DLZ0-F1
#
_cell.length_a   1.000
_cell.length_b   1.000
_cell.length_c   1.000
_cell.angle_alpha   90.00
_cell.angle_beta   90.00
_cell.angle_gamma   90.00
#
_symmetry.space_group_name_H-M   'P 1'
#
loop_
_entity.id
_entity.type
_entity.pdbx_description
1 polymer ?
#
loop_
_entity_poly.entity_id
_entity_poly.type
_entity_poly.pdbx_seq_one_letter_code
_entity_poly.pdbx_strand_id
1 'polypeptide(L)' 'MAAYRRFRDVCRFGPVTVGTYHNGRGQPRHTAACTAPGCGFSTEHRDRSAAELAARTHRCNA' A
#
# COMPACT_ATOMS: atom_id res chain seq x y z
N MET A 1 -2.48 -17.67 -17.99
CA MET A 1 -3.17 -16.40 -17.67
C MET A 1 -2.45 -15.73 -16.52
N ALA A 2 -1.78 -14.60 -16.76
CA ALA A 2 -1.31 -13.75 -15.67
C ALA A 2 -2.56 -13.21 -14.96
N ALA A 3 -2.91 -13.81 -13.83
CA ALA A 3 -4.02 -13.31 -13.03
C ALA A 3 -3.63 -11.90 -12.59
N TYR A 4 -4.33 -10.89 -13.11
CA TYR A 4 -4.34 -9.55 -12.55
C TYR A 4 -4.89 -9.67 -11.13
N ARG A 5 -4.02 -10.06 -10.19
CA ARG A 5 -4.34 -10.20 -8.78
C ARG A 5 -4.53 -8.78 -8.28
N ARG A 6 -5.79 -8.33 -8.35
CA ARG A 6 -6.28 -7.10 -7.71
C ARG A 6 -5.67 -7.03 -6.32
N PHE A 7 -5.35 -5.82 -5.87
CA PHE A 7 -4.93 -5.61 -4.49
C PHE A 7 -5.96 -6.27 -3.56
N ARG A 8 -5.49 -7.22 -2.75
CA ARG A 8 -6.26 -7.89 -1.71
C ARG A 8 -5.90 -7.25 -0.37
N ASP A 9 -6.71 -7.52 0.65
CA ASP A 9 -6.42 -7.02 2.00
C ASP A 9 -6.21 -5.50 2.03
N VAL A 10 -7.09 -4.76 1.33
CA VAL A 10 -6.98 -3.31 1.22
C VAL A 10 -7.49 -2.68 2.53
N CYS A 11 -6.58 -2.03 3.26
CA CYS A 11 -6.88 -1.31 4.50
C CYS A 11 -6.61 0.18 4.29
N ARG A 12 -7.54 1.02 4.76
CA ARG A 12 -7.41 2.49 4.67
C ARG A 12 -7.05 3.06 6.04
N PHE A 13 -5.95 3.80 6.09
CA PHE A 13 -5.46 4.54 7.26
C PHE A 13 -5.51 6.03 6.92
N GLY A 14 -6.63 6.68 7.24
CA GLY A 14 -6.87 8.08 6.88
C GLY A 14 -6.83 8.29 5.35
N PRO A 15 -5.97 9.20 4.84
CA PRO A 15 -5.80 9.39 3.41
C PRO A 15 -4.93 8.31 2.75
N VAL A 16 -4.30 7.41 3.51
CA VAL A 16 -3.41 6.36 2.98
C VAL A 16 -4.16 5.05 2.82
N THR A 17 -3.99 4.40 1.67
CA THR A 17 -4.50 3.06 1.38
C THR A 17 -3.34 2.08 1.33
N VAL A 18 -3.42 1.00 2.11
CA VAL A 18 -2.48 -0.12 2.10
C VAL A 18 -3.14 -1.28 1.37
N GLY A 19 -2.48 -1.82 0.36
CA GLY A 19 -2.96 -2.98 -0.41
C GLY A 19 -1.89 -4.05 -0.51
N THR A 20 -2.31 -5.30 -0.47
CA THR A 20 -1.42 -6.44 -0.69
C THR A 20 -1.56 -6.92 -2.13
N TYR A 21 -0.44 -7.09 -2.82
CA TYR A 21 -0.40 -7.65 -4.16
C TYR A 21 0.67 -8.73 -4.26
N HIS A 22 0.66 -9.50 -5.33
CA HIS A 22 1.70 -10.50 -5.59
C HIS A 22 2.58 -10.00 -6.73
N ASN A 23 3.89 -9.99 -6.52
CA ASN A 23 4.81 -9.68 -7.60
C ASN A 23 4.86 -10.81 -8.65
N GLY A 24 5.56 -10.60 -9.77
CA GLY A 24 5.70 -11.60 -10.84
C GLY A 24 6.34 -12.93 -10.41
N ARG A 25 6.89 -13.02 -9.19
CA ARG A 25 7.45 -14.23 -8.57
C ARG A 25 6.49 -14.89 -7.57
N GLY A 26 5.25 -14.38 -7.45
CA GLY A 26 4.24 -14.89 -6.52
C GLY A 26 4.49 -14.54 -5.05
N GLN A 27 5.40 -13.61 -4.76
CA GLN A 27 5.65 -13.18 -3.38
C GLN A 27 4.66 -12.08 -2.99
N PRO A 28 4.09 -12.13 -1.78
CA PRO A 28 3.27 -11.06 -1.27
C PRO A 28 4.12 -9.79 -1.10
N ARG A 29 3.57 -8.67 -1.55
CA ARG A 29 4.08 -7.32 -1.39
C ARG A 29 2.96 -6.43 -0.89
N HIS A 30 3.32 -5.46 -0.08
CA HIS A 30 2.39 -4.56 0.56
C HIS A 30 2.74 -3.14 0.17
N THR A 31 1.83 -2.46 -0.52
CA THR A 31 2.00 -1.07 -0.94
C THR A 31 1.11 -0.18 -0.11
N ALA A 32 1.67 0.88 0.45
CA ALA A 32 0.92 1.98 1.05
C ALA A 32 0.98 3.19 0.11
N ALA A 33 -0.16 3.77 -0.23
CA ALA A 33 -0.25 4.94 -1.11
C ALA A 33 -1.23 5.97 -0.54
N CYS A 34 -0.78 7.23 -0.41
CA CYS A 34 -1.63 8.33 -0.02
C CYS A 34 -2.50 8.75 -1.21
N THR A 35 -3.82 8.69 -1.03
CA THR A 35 -4.80 9.08 -2.04
C THR A 35 -5.16 10.57 -1.95
N ALA A 36 -4.47 11.34 -1.10
CA ALA A 36 -4.66 12.78 -1.02
C ALA A 36 -4.07 13.46 -2.27
N PRO A 37 -4.81 14.41 -2.89
CA PRO A 37 -4.30 15.15 -4.04
C PRO A 37 -3.05 15.95 -3.64
N GLY A 38 -1.97 15.84 -4.41
CA GLY A 38 -0.74 16.63 -4.20
C GLY A 38 0.28 16.05 -3.21
N CYS A 39 -0.03 14.98 -2.47
CA CYS A 39 0.95 14.39 -1.53
C CYS A 39 1.97 13.46 -2.22
N GLY A 40 1.52 12.60 -3.15
CA GLY A 40 2.41 11.71 -3.91
C GLY A 40 3.08 10.59 -3.08
N PHE A 41 2.75 10.44 -1.80
CA PHE A 41 3.35 9.43 -0.94
C PHE A 41 2.96 8.01 -1.41
N SER A 42 3.96 7.21 -1.75
CA SER A 42 3.81 5.79 -2.04
C SER A 42 5.03 5.02 -1.56
N THR A 43 4.81 3.88 -0.92
CA THR A 43 5.87 2.99 -0.44
C THR A 43 5.47 1.55 -0.61
N GLU A 44 6.44 0.68 -0.88
CA GLU A 44 6.27 -0.76 -0.94
C GLU A 44 7.15 -1.45 0.10
N HIS A 45 6.57 -2.40 0.81
CA HIS A 45 7.26 -3.23 1.78
C HIS A 45 6.99 -4.72 1.54
N ARG A 46 7.90 -5.56 2.01
CA ARG A 46 7.73 -7.02 2.04
C ARG A 46 6.78 -7.47 3.15
N ASP A 47 6.71 -6.71 4.23
CA ASP A 47 5.90 -7.02 5.40
C ASP A 47 4.70 -6.08 5.50
N ARG A 48 3.52 -6.65 5.79
CA ARG A 48 2.27 -5.89 5.94
C ARG A 48 2.39 -4.86 7.06
N SER A 49 2.93 -5.28 8.20
CA SER A 49 3.08 -4.42 9.37
C SER A 49 3.95 -3.19 9.09
N ALA A 50 4.97 -3.32 8.22
CA ALA A 50 5.79 -2.18 7.81
C ALA A 50 4.99 -1.19 6.94
N ALA A 51 4.19 -1.68 6.00
CA ALA A 51 3.32 -0.83 5.18
C ALA A 51 2.22 -0.15 6.01
N GLU A 52 1.62 -0.86 6.96
CA GLU A 52 0.63 -0.30 7.88
C GLU A 52 1.23 0.72 8.84
N LEU A 53 2.44 0.47 9.35
CA LEU A 53 3.17 1.43 10.18
C LEU A 53 3.45 2.71 9.40
N ALA A 54 4.00 2.61 8.19
CA ALA A 54 4.26 3.75 7.32
C ALA A 54 2.96 4.54 7.03
N ALA A 55 1.85 3.85 6.79
CA ALA A 55 0.55 4.48 6.57
C ALA A 55 0.02 5.20 7.81
N ARG A 56 0.21 4.63 9.01
CA ARG A 56 -0.21 5.23 10.29
C ARG A 56 0.64 6.42 10.70
N THR A 57 1.94 6.40 10.39
CA THR A 57 2.86 7.49 10.72
C THR A 57 2.86 8.61 9.68
N HIS A 58 2.28 8.36 8.49
CA HIS A 58 2.18 9.35 7.45
C HIS A 58 1.22 10.47 7.84
N ARG A 59 1.74 11.68 8.00
CA ARG A 59 0.93 12.90 8.10
C ARG A 59 0.84 13.54 6.73
N CYS A 60 -0.35 13.46 6.13
CA CYS A 60 -0.63 14.19 4.91
C CYS A 60 -0.79 15.68 5.26
N ASN A 61 0.02 16.53 4.64
CA ASN A 61 -0.03 17.98 4.79
C ASN A 61 -0.42 18.65 3.45
N ALA A 62 -1.36 18.01 2.74
CA ALA A 62 -1.88 18.46 1.45
C ALA A 62 -2.96 19.53 1.64
#